data_AF-A0A517QSY3-F1
#
_entry.id   AF-A0A517QSY3-F1
#
_cell.length_a   1.000
_cell.length_b   1.000
_cell.length_c   1.000
_cell.angle_alpha   90.00
_cell.angle_beta   90.00
_cell.angle_gamma   90.00
#
_symmetry.space_group_name_H-M   'P 1'
#
loop_
_entity.id
_entity.type
_entity.pdbx_description
1 polymer ?
#
loop_
_entity_poly.entity_id
_entity_poly.type
_entity_poly.pdbx_seq_one_letter_code
_entity_poly.pdbx_strand_id
1 'polypeptide(L)' 'MNKVVWGLVVLLIIIHQDVWFWDDPTLLFGFLPIGLAYHAGISIAAAFTWFLATIYCWPEELAEVQPVEQANEGGPTT' A
#
# COMPACT_ATOMS: atom_id res chain seq x y z
N MET A 1 -5.91 -13.25 2.74
CA MET A 1 -5.28 -12.40 1.69
C MET A 1 -4.35 -11.36 2.31
N ASN A 2 -4.76 -10.71 3.39
CA ASN A 2 -3.90 -10.08 4.42
C ASN A 2 -2.48 -10.66 4.60
N LYS A 3 -2.28 -11.99 4.76
CA LYS A 3 -0.94 -12.59 4.89
C LYS A 3 -0.06 -12.41 3.63
N VAL A 4 -0.68 -12.37 2.45
CA VAL A 4 0.01 -12.17 1.16
C VAL A 4 0.50 -10.73 1.05
N VAL A 5 -0.34 -9.76 1.42
CA VAL A 5 0.04 -8.34 1.46
C VAL A 5 1.22 -8.13 2.42
N TRP A 6 1.17 -8.75 3.60
CA TRP A 6 2.28 -8.71 4.55
C TRP A 6 3.57 -9.35 4.00
N GLY A 7 3.46 -10.48 3.30
CA GLY A 7 4.59 -11.12 2.62
C GLY A 7 5.22 -10.22 1.56
N LEU A 8 4.39 -9.54 0.75
CA LEU A 8 4.85 -8.58 -0.26
C LEU A 8 5.56 -7.38 0.35
N VAL A 9 5.06 -6.85 1.47
CA VAL A 9 5.71 -5.74 2.19
C VAL A 9 7.08 -6.16 2.70
N VAL A 10 7.21 -7.33 3.33
CA VAL A 10 8.50 -7.84 3.81
C VAL A 10 9.46 -8.08 2.64
N LEU A 11 8.97 -8.65 1.54
CA LEU A 11 9.77 -8.85 0.33
C LEU A 11 10.29 -7.52 -0.24
N LEU A 12 9.42 -6.50 -0.31
CA LEU A 12 9.80 -5.15 -0.76
C LEU A 12 10.89 -4.55 0.13
N ILE A 13 10.80 -4.70 1.45
CA ILE A 13 11.83 -4.19 2.39
C ILE A 13 13.19 -4.83 2.12
N ILE A 14 13.24 -6.13 1.86
CA ILE A 14 14.49 -6.85 1.58
C ILE A 14 15.09 -6.38 0.26
N ILE A 15 14.27 -6.32 -0.79
CA ILE A 15 14.69 -5.90 -2.13
C ILE A 15 15.09 -4.41 -2.13
N HIS A 16 14.49 -3.58 -1.26
CA HIS A 16 14.82 -2.16 -1.14
C HIS A 16 16.22 -1.87 -0.58
N GLN A 17 16.88 -2.83 0.07
CA GLN A 17 18.24 -2.62 0.58
C GLN A 17 19.29 -2.42 -0.51
N ASP A 18 18.96 -2.69 -1.80
CA ASP A 18 19.79 -2.49 -2.99
C ASP A 18 21.31 -2.68 -2.78
N VAL A 19 21.70 -3.85 -2.28
CA VAL A 19 23.12 -4.21 -2.11
C VAL A 19 23.72 -4.85 -3.37
N TRP A 20 22.91 -5.10 -4.40
CA TRP A 20 23.32 -5.85 -5.59
C TRP A 20 23.72 -4.95 -6.75
N PHE A 21 22.97 -3.88 -7.03
CA PHE A 21 23.21 -3.01 -8.18
C PHE A 21 24.01 -1.75 -7.83
N TRP A 22 24.52 -1.66 -6.59
CA TRP A 22 25.21 -0.48 -6.08
C TRP A 22 26.43 -0.06 -6.91
N ASP A 23 27.16 -1.04 -7.47
CA ASP A 23 28.40 -0.80 -8.23
C ASP A 23 28.29 -1.24 -9.69
N ASP A 24 27.06 -1.45 -10.20
CA ASP A 24 26.83 -1.88 -11.58
C ASP A 24 26.56 -0.67 -12.49
N PRO A 25 27.49 -0.30 -13.40
CA PRO A 25 27.34 0.83 -14.30
C PRO A 25 26.50 0.50 -15.54
N THR A 26 25.87 -0.68 -15.62
CA THR A 26 25.09 -1.09 -16.80
C THR A 26 23.99 -0.05 -17.10
N LEU A 27 24.01 0.48 -18.32
CA LEU A 27 22.98 1.41 -18.80
C LEU A 27 21.87 0.67 -19.55
N LEU A 28 20.66 0.78 -19.03
CA LEU A 28 19.43 0.45 -19.75
C LEU A 28 19.15 1.53 -20.82
N PHE A 29 18.84 1.09 -22.03
CA PHE A 29 18.54 1.97 -23.18
C PHE A 29 19.62 3.00 -23.52
N GLY A 30 20.85 2.82 -23.02
CA GLY A 30 21.98 3.71 -23.28
C GLY A 30 21.98 5.02 -22.48
N PHE A 31 21.04 5.24 -21.55
CA PHE A 31 20.99 6.46 -20.74
C PHE A 31 20.58 6.26 -19.26
N LEU A 32 19.92 5.15 -18.94
CA LEU A 32 19.35 4.92 -17.60
C LEU A 32 20.23 3.93 -16.82
N PRO A 33 20.88 4.32 -15.71
CA PRO A 33 21.61 3.38 -14.87
C PRO A 33 20.69 2.27 -14.33
N ILE A 34 21.16 1.02 -14.34
CA ILE A 34 20.38 -0.14 -13.89
C ILE A 34 19.92 0.01 -12.44
N GLY A 35 20.76 0.55 -11.55
CA GLY A 35 20.38 0.84 -10.17
C GLY A 35 19.18 1.79 -10.08
N LEU A 36 19.11 2.80 -10.96
CA LEU A 36 17.99 3.75 -10.99
C LEU A 36 16.71 3.10 -11.55
N ALA A 37 16.85 2.28 -12.60
CA ALA A 37 15.75 1.50 -13.15
C ALA A 37 15.17 0.51 -12.12
N TYR A 38 16.05 -0.11 -11.32
CA TYR A 38 15.69 -1.01 -10.24
C TYR A 38 14.87 -0.29 -9.15
N HIS A 39 15.35 0.86 -8.67
CA HIS A 39 14.61 1.69 -7.70
C HIS A 39 13.25 2.15 -8.24
N ALA A 40 13.16 2.50 -9.53
CA ALA A 40 11.89 2.84 -10.17
C ALA A 40 10.93 1.64 -10.16
N GLY A 41 11.41 0.43 -10.47
CA GLY A 41 10.65 -0.81 -10.40
C GLY A 41 10.12 -1.10 -8.99
N ILE A 42 10.97 -0.94 -7.97
CA ILE A 42 10.57 -1.10 -6.56
C ILE A 42 9.47 -0.09 -6.19
N SER A 43 9.57 1.15 -6.65
CA SER A 43 8.56 2.19 -6.37
C SER A 43 7.19 1.83 -6.96
N ILE A 44 7.17 1.27 -8.18
CA ILE A 44 5.94 0.77 -8.81
C ILE A 44 5.39 -0.43 -8.03
N ALA A 45 6.25 -1.37 -7.63
CA ALA A 45 5.84 -2.54 -6.85
C ALA A 45 5.30 -2.15 -5.46
N ALA A 46 5.85 -1.12 -4.83
CA ALA A 46 5.34 -0.56 -3.58
C ALA A 46 3.95 0.05 -3.75
N ALA A 47 3.73 0.86 -4.80
CA ALA A 47 2.42 1.41 -5.12
C ALA A 47 1.38 0.30 -5.36
N PHE A 48 1.75 -0.75 -6.10
CA PHE A 48 0.89 -1.91 -6.34
C PHE A 48 0.57 -2.66 -5.04
N THR A 49 1.57 -2.89 -4.19
CA THR A 49 1.36 -3.56 -2.90
C THR A 49 0.41 -2.76 -2.01
N TRP A 50 0.54 -1.42 -2.00
CA TRP A 50 -0.37 -0.55 -1.26
C TRP A 50 -1.79 -0.56 -1.84
N PHE A 51 -1.93 -0.60 -3.17
CA PHE A 51 -3.22 -0.79 -3.82
C PHE A 51 -3.88 -2.12 -3.43
N LEU A 52 -3.13 -3.23 -3.39
CA LEU A 52 -3.69 -4.49 -2.86
C LEU A 52 -4.05 -4.37 -1.38
N ALA A 53 -3.26 -3.64 -0.59
CA ALA A 53 -3.55 -3.41 0.81
C ALA A 53 -4.88 -2.66 1.00
N THR A 54 -5.20 -1.67 0.17
CA THR A 54 -6.49 -0.95 0.27
C THR A 54 -7.69 -1.83 -0.11
N ILE A 55 -7.53 -2.77 -1.05
CA ILE A 55 -8.62 -3.67 -1.44
C ILE A 55 -8.84 -4.80 -0.41
N TYR A 56 -7.76 -5.35 0.17
CA TYR A 56 -7.84 -6.58 0.97
C TYR A 56 -7.69 -6.39 2.48
N CYS A 57 -7.07 -5.31 2.92
CA CYS A 57 -6.83 -5.04 4.35
C CYS A 57 -7.71 -3.91 4.88
N TRP A 58 -8.44 -3.17 4.03
CA TRP A 58 -9.39 -2.16 4.48
C TRP A 58 -10.72 -2.81 4.87
N PRO A 59 -11.13 -2.78 6.15
CA PRO A 59 -12.40 -3.35 6.58
C PRO A 59 -13.57 -2.44 6.20
N GLU A 60 -14.63 -3.00 5.61
CA GLU A 60 -15.88 -2.28 5.28
C GLU A 60 -16.67 -1.80 6.51
N GLU A 61 -16.38 -2.33 7.70
CA GLU A 61 -17.04 -1.94 8.96
C GLU A 61 -16.84 -0.45 9.31
N LEU A 62 -15.82 0.21 8.74
CA LEU A 62 -15.59 1.65 8.89
C LEU A 62 -16.43 2.52 7.93
N ALA A 63 -17.15 1.93 6.97
CA ALA A 63 -18.04 2.65 6.06
C ALA A 63 -19.44 2.90 6.65
N GLU A 64 -19.83 2.17 7.70
CA GLU A 64 -21.01 2.48 8.51
C GLU A 64 -20.70 3.62 9.49
N VAL A 65 -20.60 4.83 8.95
CA VAL A 65 -20.91 6.01 9.78
C VAL A 65 -22.41 5.93 10.07
N GLN A 66 -22.70 5.52 11.30
CA GLN A 66 -24.02 5.38 11.90
C GLN A 66 -24.95 6.55 11.52
N PRO A 67 -26.19 6.31 11.07
CA PRO A 67 -27.19 7.36 11.00
C PRO A 67 -27.36 7.89 12.41
N VAL A 68 -26.95 9.14 12.63
CA VAL A 68 -27.08 9.82 13.91
C VAL A 68 -28.53 9.70 14.36
N GLU A 69 -28.68 9.02 15.49
CA GLU A 69 -29.84 8.91 16.37
C GLU A 69 -30.88 10.01 16.11
N GLN A 70 -32.08 9.61 15.72
CA GLN A 70 -33.24 10.48 15.63
C GLN A 70 -33.45 11.15 17.00
N ALA A 71 -33.07 12.43 17.13
CA ALA A 71 -33.49 13.29 18.23
C ALA A 71 -34.98 13.62 18.07
N ASN A 72 -35.84 12.62 18.26
CA ASN A 72 -37.26 12.78 18.52
C ASN A 72 -37.55 12.11 19.87
N GLU A 73 -37.07 12.76 20.94
CA GLU A 73 -37.60 12.57 22.27
C GLU A 73 -38.96 13.29 22.33
N GLY A 74 -39.96 12.68 21.71
CA GLY A 74 -41.36 12.92 22.02
C GLY A 74 -41.74 12.19 23.31
N GLY A 75 -42.01 12.95 24.38
CA GLY A 75 -42.84 12.56 25.53
C GLY A 75 -42.13 12.59 26.90
N PRO A 76 -42.81 13.03 27.99
CA PRO A 76 -44.21 12.71 28.28
C PRO A 76 -45.13 13.93 28.52
N THR A 77 -46.40 13.70 28.16
CA THR A 77 -47.58 14.41 28.65
C THR A 77 -47.67 14.35 30.17
N THR A 78 -47.58 15.50 30.85
CA THR A 78 -48.37 15.83 32.05
C THR A 78 -48.49 17.34 32.19
#